data_AF-A0AAE0S7B3-F1
#
_entry.id   AF-A0AAE0S7B3-F1
#
_cell.length_a   1.000
_cell.length_b   1.000
_cell.length_c   1.000
_cell.angle_alpha   90.00
_cell.angle_beta   90.00
_cell.angle_gamma   90.00
#
_symmetry.space_group_name_H-M   'P 1'
#
loop_
_entity.id
_entity.type
_entity.pdbx_description
1 polymer ?
#
loop_
_entity_poly.entity_id
_entity_poly.type
_entity_poly.pdbx_seq_one_letter_code
_entity_poly.pdbx_strand_id
1 'polypeptide(L)'
;MAGRIKMRAAEKDGGVEIKLLMRHIMETGQRKDAQGNVIPAHHITLMEIAVNGTVKIRSQMGPAVSKDPYVHLFVPGAKKGDMIKISWVDNKGDKEELEEADNKTKEELEKYRKLIEDSNPTEFLIADGEELWKKPAGPKKQSLEKCDLGKGPGVLQGAYAELPRYFKDANRVMDVEARLVYCKETLQGMSAKEATANWSKKGSDHEKLVAFIASKSAGMEINIPMTDEQEKIIYNVGERLFYHRSGPQDFGCVTCHGEAGKRIRLTDLPQLNTVKGAQESMQSWPAYRVSQDSVWTMERRLIDCVRQMRWPEPEYGSDIIIALQSYMMRNANGVALKPGIKR
;
A
#
# COMPACT_ATOMS: atom_id res chain seq x y z
N MET A 1 -22.19 3.53 10.60
CA MET A 1 -21.77 4.42 11.71
C MET A 1 -20.74 3.66 12.53
N ALA A 2 -19.54 4.20 12.75
CA ALA A 2 -18.49 3.50 13.49
C ALA A 2 -18.82 3.49 14.99
N GLY A 3 -18.72 2.33 15.66
CA GLY A 3 -18.91 2.21 17.10
C GLY A 3 -17.95 3.10 17.92
N ARG A 4 -18.33 3.43 19.16
CA ARG A 4 -17.52 4.23 20.09
C ARG A 4 -16.50 3.35 20.82
N ILE A 5 -16.68 2.03 20.85
CA ILE A 5 -15.67 1.07 21.31
C ILE A 5 -14.76 0.66 20.14
N LYS A 6 -13.45 0.72 20.36
CA LYS A 6 -12.45 0.06 19.51
C LYS A 6 -11.67 -0.95 20.33
N MET A 7 -11.65 -2.19 19.88
CA MET A 7 -10.91 -3.28 20.53
C MET A 7 -9.83 -3.82 19.59
N ARG A 8 -8.73 -4.27 20.19
CA ARG A 8 -7.73 -5.10 19.55
C ARG A 8 -7.31 -6.19 20.52
N ALA A 9 -7.53 -7.44 20.16
CA ALA A 9 -7.03 -8.60 20.88
C ALA A 9 -5.86 -9.22 20.10
N ALA A 10 -4.93 -9.84 20.82
CA ALA A 10 -3.81 -10.59 20.26
C ALA A 10 -3.32 -11.65 21.26
N GLU A 11 -3.15 -12.89 20.81
CA GLU A 11 -2.53 -13.94 21.61
C GLU A 11 -1.06 -13.61 21.93
N LYS A 12 -0.68 -13.79 23.20
CA LYS A 12 0.68 -13.59 23.71
C LYS A 12 0.89 -14.44 24.97
N ASP A 13 2.05 -15.08 25.11
CA ASP A 13 2.48 -15.74 26.37
C ASP A 13 1.41 -16.64 27.05
N GLY A 14 0.65 -17.42 26.28
CA GLY A 14 -0.38 -18.35 26.82
C GLY A 14 -1.70 -17.69 27.24
N GLY A 15 -1.97 -16.47 26.78
CA GLY A 15 -3.25 -15.78 26.95
C GLY A 15 -3.50 -14.75 25.85
N VAL A 16 -4.47 -13.87 26.04
CA VAL A 16 -4.81 -12.81 25.08
C VAL A 16 -4.55 -11.43 25.68
N GLU A 17 -3.74 -10.64 24.99
CA GLU A 17 -3.55 -9.21 25.25
C GLU A 17 -4.67 -8.42 24.58
N ILE A 18 -5.43 -7.65 25.37
CA ILE A 18 -6.56 -6.83 24.90
C ILE A 18 -6.23 -5.35 25.09
N LYS A 19 -6.38 -4.58 24.01
CA LYS A 19 -6.22 -3.12 23.97
C LYS A 19 -7.54 -2.48 23.54
N LEU A 20 -8.06 -1.60 24.37
CA LEU A 20 -9.40 -1.03 24.25
C LEU A 20 -9.30 0.49 24.24
N LEU A 21 -10.04 1.13 23.35
CA LEU A 21 -10.26 2.57 23.35
C LEU A 21 -11.78 2.81 23.34
N MET A 22 -12.30 3.41 24.41
CA MET A 22 -13.70 3.78 24.53
C MET A 22 -13.84 5.27 24.29
N ARG A 23 -14.52 5.69 23.24
CA ARG A 23 -14.77 7.12 22.99
C ARG A 23 -15.86 7.63 23.92
N HIS A 24 -15.47 8.35 24.96
CA HIS A 24 -16.37 8.89 25.97
C HIS A 24 -15.80 10.18 26.54
N ILE A 25 -16.68 11.16 26.83
CA ILE A 25 -16.25 12.51 27.23
C ILE A 25 -15.55 12.55 28.60
N MET A 26 -15.94 11.65 29.52
CA MET A 26 -15.41 11.53 30.89
C MET A 26 -15.32 12.88 31.62
N GLU A 27 -16.44 13.60 31.67
CA GLU A 27 -16.53 14.86 32.39
C GLU A 27 -16.50 14.64 33.91
N THR A 28 -15.63 15.36 34.60
CA THR A 28 -15.30 15.10 36.00
C THR A 28 -16.35 15.63 36.96
N GLY A 29 -17.16 16.60 36.53
CA GLY A 29 -18.08 17.31 37.40
C GLY A 29 -17.45 18.51 38.13
N GLN A 30 -16.18 18.84 37.84
CA GLN A 30 -15.45 19.91 38.52
C GLN A 30 -15.18 21.11 37.61
N ARG A 31 -15.29 20.93 36.28
CA ARG A 31 -15.05 21.99 35.29
C ARG A 31 -16.21 22.98 35.27
N LYS A 32 -15.91 24.26 35.02
CA LYS A 32 -16.91 25.32 34.84
C LYS A 32 -17.04 25.72 33.37
N ASP A 33 -18.23 26.11 32.96
CA ASP A 33 -18.50 26.68 31.63
C ASP A 33 -18.11 28.17 31.56
N ALA A 34 -18.31 28.80 30.40
CA ALA A 34 -17.99 30.21 30.18
C ALA A 34 -18.83 31.18 31.04
N GLN A 35 -19.95 30.69 31.60
CA GLN A 35 -20.85 31.42 32.48
C GLN A 35 -20.54 31.14 33.98
N GLY A 36 -19.52 30.33 34.27
CA GLY A 36 -19.08 30.00 35.63
C GLY A 36 -19.87 28.86 36.29
N ASN A 37 -20.82 28.23 35.60
CA ASN A 37 -21.59 27.11 36.14
C ASN A 37 -20.78 25.81 36.08
N VAL A 38 -20.97 24.94 37.08
CA VAL A 38 -20.31 23.63 37.10
C VAL A 38 -20.96 22.71 36.06
N ILE A 39 -20.14 22.10 35.22
CA ILE A 39 -20.57 21.13 34.22
C ILE A 39 -20.84 19.80 34.93
N PRO A 40 -22.03 19.20 34.82
CA PRO A 40 -22.36 17.95 35.52
C PRO A 40 -21.44 16.79 35.14
N ALA A 41 -21.09 15.94 36.11
CA ALA A 41 -20.26 14.76 35.88
C ALA A 41 -20.90 13.81 34.85
N HIS A 42 -20.09 13.32 33.92
CA HIS A 42 -20.52 12.36 32.91
C HIS A 42 -19.38 11.40 32.59
N HIS A 43 -19.42 10.22 33.21
CA HIS A 43 -18.34 9.23 33.14
C HIS A 43 -18.89 7.81 33.11
N ILE A 44 -18.11 6.91 32.51
CA ILE A 44 -18.34 5.46 32.55
C ILE A 44 -18.28 5.01 34.01
N THR A 45 -19.26 4.26 34.48
CA THR A 45 -19.36 3.73 35.85
C THR A 45 -18.92 2.28 35.94
N LEU A 46 -19.21 1.48 34.91
CA LEU A 46 -18.89 0.06 34.86
C LEU A 46 -18.42 -0.32 33.46
N MET A 47 -17.32 -1.08 33.39
CA MET A 47 -16.83 -1.75 32.21
C MET A 47 -16.67 -3.25 32.51
N GLU A 48 -17.18 -4.11 31.62
CA GLU A 48 -17.00 -5.55 31.71
C GLU A 48 -16.35 -6.12 30.45
N ILE A 49 -15.56 -7.18 30.66
CA ILE A 49 -14.96 -7.98 29.60
C ILE A 49 -15.28 -9.44 29.87
N ALA A 50 -16.02 -10.05 28.96
CA ALA A 50 -16.34 -11.45 28.99
C ALA A 50 -15.59 -12.20 27.88
N VAL A 51 -15.08 -13.38 28.22
CA VAL A 51 -14.48 -14.32 27.28
C VAL A 51 -15.34 -15.57 27.23
N ASN A 52 -15.85 -15.92 26.05
CA ASN A 52 -16.80 -17.02 25.82
C ASN A 52 -18.00 -16.96 26.80
N GLY A 53 -18.55 -15.75 26.98
CA GLY A 53 -19.69 -15.51 27.88
C GLY A 53 -19.37 -15.46 29.37
N THR A 54 -18.15 -15.79 29.79
CA THR A 54 -17.73 -15.68 31.20
C THR A 54 -17.07 -14.32 31.46
N VAL A 55 -17.63 -13.50 32.36
CA VAL A 55 -17.01 -12.22 32.77
C VAL A 55 -15.67 -12.51 33.43
N LYS A 56 -14.58 -12.06 32.79
CA LYS A 56 -13.21 -12.19 33.31
C LYS A 56 -12.76 -10.93 34.02
N ILE A 57 -13.25 -9.77 33.58
CA ILE A 57 -12.88 -8.48 34.15
C ILE A 57 -14.13 -7.65 34.34
N ARG A 58 -14.24 -7.06 35.53
CA ARG A 58 -15.24 -6.07 35.89
C ARG A 58 -14.51 -4.90 36.53
N SER A 59 -14.57 -3.73 35.90
CA SER A 59 -13.89 -2.52 36.37
C SER A 59 -14.91 -1.44 36.65
N GLN A 60 -14.88 -0.90 37.86
CA GLN A 60 -15.59 0.33 38.17
C GLN A 60 -14.73 1.52 37.73
N MET A 61 -15.34 2.43 36.99
CA MET A 61 -14.70 3.65 36.53
C MET A 61 -15.36 4.85 37.20
N GLY A 62 -14.59 5.94 37.32
CA GLY A 62 -15.03 7.14 38.02
C GLY A 62 -14.65 8.41 37.25
N PRO A 63 -15.03 9.58 37.77
CA PRO A 63 -14.78 10.87 37.13
C PRO A 63 -13.29 11.23 37.02
N ALA A 64 -12.40 10.48 37.69
CA ALA A 64 -10.95 10.67 37.62
C ALA A 64 -10.30 10.05 36.37
N VAL A 65 -11.03 9.25 35.59
CA VAL A 65 -10.51 8.62 34.38
C VAL A 65 -10.57 9.62 33.22
N SER A 66 -9.46 9.78 32.49
CA SER A 66 -9.36 10.74 31.39
C SER A 66 -10.33 10.44 30.23
N LYS A 67 -10.64 11.48 29.46
CA LYS A 67 -11.40 11.39 28.21
C LYS A 67 -10.80 10.32 27.28
N ASP A 68 -11.70 9.62 26.60
CA ASP A 68 -11.41 8.50 25.71
C ASP A 68 -10.57 7.38 26.37
N PRO A 69 -11.08 6.72 27.43
CA PRO A 69 -10.28 5.76 28.21
C PRO A 69 -9.62 4.69 27.34
N TYR A 70 -8.30 4.57 27.49
CA TYR A 70 -7.51 3.48 26.90
C TYR A 70 -7.18 2.45 27.97
N VAL A 71 -7.60 1.20 27.74
CA VAL A 71 -7.38 0.09 28.66
C VAL A 71 -6.54 -0.97 27.97
N HIS A 72 -5.45 -1.39 28.63
CA HIS A 72 -4.58 -2.46 28.15
C HIS A 72 -4.44 -3.50 29.25
N LEU A 73 -4.84 -4.73 28.95
CA LEU A 73 -4.89 -5.83 29.90
C LEU A 73 -4.56 -7.15 29.23
N PHE A 74 -4.27 -8.14 30.06
CA PHE A 74 -3.93 -9.49 29.65
C PHE A 74 -4.89 -10.47 30.32
N VAL A 75 -5.47 -11.38 29.54
CA VAL A 75 -6.36 -12.43 30.03
C VAL A 75 -5.66 -13.79 29.88
N PRO A 76 -5.12 -14.35 30.97
CA PRO A 76 -4.47 -15.66 30.94
C PRO A 76 -5.43 -16.77 30.52
N GLY A 77 -4.97 -17.70 29.67
CA GLY A 77 -5.74 -18.88 29.28
C GLY A 77 -6.82 -18.65 28.22
N ALA A 78 -7.07 -17.39 27.80
CA ALA A 78 -7.84 -17.11 26.59
C ALA A 78 -7.04 -17.53 25.35
N LYS A 79 -7.71 -18.05 24.33
CA LYS A 79 -7.11 -18.60 23.11
C LYS A 79 -7.59 -17.86 21.88
N LYS A 80 -6.79 -17.95 20.82
CA LYS A 80 -7.18 -17.46 19.49
C LYS A 80 -8.50 -18.08 19.06
N GLY A 81 -9.47 -17.22 18.69
CA GLY A 81 -10.81 -17.63 18.28
C GLY A 81 -11.87 -17.55 19.39
N ASP A 82 -11.47 -17.27 20.63
CA ASP A 82 -12.42 -16.98 21.71
C ASP A 82 -13.24 -15.72 21.39
N MET A 83 -14.50 -15.75 21.80
CA MET A 83 -15.43 -14.63 21.70
C MET A 83 -15.16 -13.66 22.84
N ILE A 84 -14.73 -12.44 22.49
CA ILE A 84 -14.49 -11.38 23.47
C ILE A 84 -15.61 -10.37 23.36
N LYS A 85 -16.34 -10.19 24.47
CA LYS A 85 -17.40 -9.20 24.61
C LYS A 85 -16.96 -8.12 25.59
N ILE A 86 -17.07 -6.88 25.16
CA ILE A 86 -16.81 -5.68 25.96
C ILE A 86 -18.13 -4.95 26.14
N SER A 87 -18.43 -4.53 27.35
CA SER A 87 -19.55 -3.65 27.64
C SER A 87 -19.13 -2.53 28.57
N TRP A 88 -19.76 -1.36 28.42
CA TRP A 88 -19.70 -0.31 29.42
C TRP A 88 -21.06 0.36 29.60
N VAL A 89 -21.27 0.94 30.78
CA VAL A 89 -22.41 1.80 31.11
C VAL A 89 -21.91 3.04 31.83
N ASP A 90 -22.50 4.20 31.53
CA ASP A 90 -22.19 5.48 32.18
C ASP A 90 -23.19 5.86 33.27
N ASN A 91 -22.90 6.95 33.98
CA ASN A 91 -23.76 7.47 35.05
C ASN A 91 -25.07 8.12 34.56
N LYS A 92 -25.26 8.26 33.24
CA LYS A 92 -26.48 8.78 32.60
C LYS A 92 -27.31 7.67 31.94
N GLY A 93 -26.88 6.41 32.04
CA GLY A 93 -27.56 5.24 31.49
C GLY A 93 -27.24 4.93 30.03
N ASP A 94 -26.32 5.66 29.39
CA ASP A 94 -25.80 5.28 28.08
C ASP A 94 -24.92 4.05 28.24
N LYS A 95 -25.00 3.16 27.27
CA LYS A 95 -24.30 1.89 27.27
C LYS A 95 -23.93 1.48 25.86
N GLU A 96 -22.82 0.77 25.75
CA GLU A 96 -22.39 0.19 24.48
C GLU A 96 -21.76 -1.17 24.73
N GLU A 97 -21.95 -2.06 23.76
CA GLU A 97 -21.37 -3.39 23.76
C GLU A 97 -20.71 -3.63 22.41
N LEU A 98 -19.55 -4.28 22.44
CA LEU A 98 -18.83 -4.76 21.26
C LEU A 98 -18.48 -6.22 21.48
N GLU A 99 -18.84 -7.07 20.53
CA GLU A 99 -18.54 -8.50 20.57
C GLU A 99 -17.81 -8.89 19.28
N GLU A 100 -16.57 -9.33 19.40
CA GLU A 100 -15.74 -9.76 18.27
C GLU A 100 -14.99 -11.03 18.63
N ALA A 101 -14.94 -11.97 17.67
CA ALA A 101 -13.99 -13.08 17.73
C ALA A 101 -12.59 -12.53 17.37
N ASP A 102 -11.58 -12.93 18.14
CA ASP A 102 -10.15 -12.50 18.02
C ASP A 102 -9.54 -12.72 16.60
N ASN A 103 -10.25 -13.38 15.69
CA ASN A 103 -9.82 -13.66 14.32
C ASN A 103 -10.37 -12.70 13.23
N LYS A 104 -11.45 -11.94 13.48
CA LYS A 104 -12.23 -11.36 12.36
C LYS A 104 -11.49 -10.38 11.45
N THR A 105 -10.48 -9.64 11.91
CA THR A 105 -9.93 -8.54 11.11
C THR A 105 -9.03 -8.98 9.94
N LYS A 106 -8.30 -10.10 10.04
CA LYS A 106 -7.36 -10.52 8.99
C LYS A 106 -8.03 -11.38 7.93
N GLU A 107 -8.82 -12.37 8.35
CA GLU A 107 -9.54 -13.26 7.44
C GLU A 107 -10.65 -12.51 6.70
N GLU A 108 -11.35 -11.56 7.32
CA GLU A 108 -12.34 -10.74 6.60
C GLU A 108 -11.68 -9.79 5.59
N LEU A 109 -10.49 -9.24 5.89
CA LEU A 109 -9.72 -8.45 4.92
C LEU A 109 -9.23 -9.28 3.75
N GLU A 110 -8.78 -10.51 3.99
CA GLU A 110 -8.30 -11.42 2.95
C GLU A 110 -9.45 -11.98 2.12
N LYS A 111 -10.58 -12.31 2.77
CA LYS A 111 -11.84 -12.66 2.11
C LYS A 111 -12.40 -11.49 1.29
N TYR A 112 -12.36 -10.26 1.82
CA TYR A 112 -12.74 -9.05 1.09
C TYR A 112 -11.81 -8.79 -0.09
N ARG A 113 -10.49 -9.02 0.04
CA ARG A 113 -9.54 -8.94 -1.08
C ARG A 113 -9.85 -9.95 -2.18
N LYS A 114 -10.10 -11.21 -1.81
CA LYS A 114 -10.49 -12.26 -2.77
C LYS A 114 -11.81 -11.95 -3.48
N LEU A 115 -12.79 -11.39 -2.76
CA LEU A 115 -14.07 -10.99 -3.35
C LEU A 115 -13.94 -9.81 -4.35
N ILE A 116 -12.94 -8.93 -4.19
CA ILE A 116 -12.66 -7.84 -5.14
C ILE A 116 -11.81 -8.33 -6.33
N GLU A 117 -10.99 -9.36 -6.18
CA GLU A 117 -10.22 -9.93 -7.31
C GLU A 117 -11.13 -10.33 -8.48
N ASP A 118 -12.32 -10.89 -8.21
CA ASP A 118 -13.32 -11.27 -9.23
C ASP A 118 -14.09 -10.06 -9.82
N SER A 119 -13.92 -8.86 -9.25
CA SER A 119 -14.57 -7.62 -9.69
C SER A 119 -13.57 -6.47 -9.83
N ASN A 120 -12.37 -6.80 -10.34
CA ASN A 120 -11.26 -5.87 -10.41
C ASN A 120 -11.61 -4.67 -11.33
N PRO A 121 -11.69 -3.43 -10.80
CA PRO A 121 -12.07 -2.25 -11.58
C PRO A 121 -11.07 -1.84 -12.68
N THR A 122 -9.95 -2.57 -12.82
CA THR A 122 -8.90 -2.27 -13.82
C THR A 122 -9.31 -2.54 -15.25
N GLU A 123 -10.32 -3.36 -15.53
CA GLU A 123 -10.73 -3.67 -16.91
C GLU A 123 -11.09 -2.41 -17.71
N PHE A 124 -11.81 -1.47 -17.09
CA PHE A 124 -12.13 -0.19 -17.73
C PHE A 124 -10.89 0.66 -18.01
N LEU A 125 -9.91 0.66 -17.10
CA LEU A 125 -8.65 1.39 -17.27
C LEU A 125 -7.78 0.77 -18.36
N ILE A 126 -7.81 -0.55 -18.52
CA ILE A 126 -7.12 -1.26 -19.60
C ILE A 126 -7.71 -0.88 -20.96
N ALA A 127 -9.05 -0.82 -21.07
CA ALA A 127 -9.73 -0.40 -22.29
C ALA A 127 -9.39 1.05 -22.67
N ASP A 128 -9.44 1.97 -21.69
CA ASP A 128 -8.99 3.35 -21.88
C ASP A 128 -7.52 3.43 -22.33
N GLY A 129 -6.65 2.61 -21.74
CA GLY A 129 -5.24 2.52 -22.10
C GLY A 129 -5.02 2.04 -23.53
N GLU A 130 -5.83 1.10 -24.01
CA GLU A 130 -5.81 0.64 -25.40
C GLU A 130 -6.24 1.75 -26.37
N GLU A 131 -7.29 2.51 -26.03
CA GLU A 131 -7.71 3.65 -26.84
C GLU A 131 -6.60 4.70 -26.90
N LEU A 132 -6.01 5.06 -25.75
CA LEU A 132 -4.91 6.01 -25.68
C LEU A 132 -3.68 5.57 -26.48
N TRP A 133 -3.38 4.27 -26.52
CA TRP A 133 -2.26 3.73 -27.29
C TRP A 133 -2.43 3.98 -28.80
N LYS A 134 -3.66 3.83 -29.31
CA LYS A 134 -4.00 4.01 -30.73
C LYS A 134 -4.31 5.46 -31.10
N LYS A 135 -4.64 6.30 -30.13
CA LYS A 135 -5.05 7.69 -30.37
C LYS A 135 -3.86 8.55 -30.84
N PRO A 136 -3.96 9.23 -32.00
CA PRO A 136 -2.97 10.21 -32.41
C PRO A 136 -2.87 11.37 -31.40
N ALA A 137 -1.66 11.70 -30.97
CA ALA A 137 -1.41 12.80 -30.05
C ALA A 137 -0.11 13.55 -30.35
N GLY A 138 0.12 14.62 -29.59
CA GLY A 138 1.28 15.50 -29.70
C GLY A 138 1.33 16.32 -31.01
N PRO A 139 2.34 17.19 -31.15
CA PRO A 139 2.54 18.01 -32.35
C PRO A 139 2.64 17.21 -33.66
N LYS A 140 3.17 15.99 -33.61
CA LYS A 140 3.32 15.11 -34.79
C LYS A 140 2.04 14.34 -35.15
N LYS A 141 1.00 14.38 -34.30
CA LYS A 141 -0.28 13.67 -34.48
C LYS A 141 -0.06 12.18 -34.81
N GLN A 142 0.79 11.51 -34.04
CA GLN A 142 1.08 10.07 -34.19
C GLN A 142 0.56 9.30 -32.98
N SER A 143 0.18 8.04 -33.18
CA SER A 143 -0.15 7.11 -32.10
C SER A 143 1.11 6.51 -31.48
N LEU A 144 0.96 5.75 -30.39
CA LEU A 144 2.06 5.01 -29.76
C LEU A 144 2.28 3.63 -30.38
N GLU A 145 1.52 3.25 -31.42
CA GLU A 145 1.56 1.91 -32.03
C GLU A 145 2.91 1.51 -32.63
N LYS A 146 3.80 2.48 -32.87
CA LYS A 146 5.18 2.23 -33.33
C LYS A 146 6.21 2.24 -32.21
N CYS A 147 5.79 2.42 -30.96
CA CYS A 147 6.69 2.42 -29.82
C CYS A 147 7.25 1.00 -29.60
N ASP A 148 8.58 0.90 -29.55
CA ASP A 148 9.27 -0.36 -29.26
C ASP A 148 9.51 -0.47 -27.75
N LEU A 149 8.89 -1.46 -27.10
CA LEU A 149 9.07 -1.73 -25.67
C LEU A 149 10.11 -2.82 -25.39
N GLY A 150 10.96 -3.16 -26.37
CA GLY A 150 12.06 -4.13 -26.28
C GLY A 150 11.79 -5.45 -27.00
N LYS A 151 10.61 -5.60 -27.60
CA LYS A 151 10.18 -6.77 -28.38
C LYS A 151 10.07 -6.46 -29.88
N GLY A 152 10.44 -5.26 -30.30
CA GLY A 152 10.26 -4.74 -31.64
C GLY A 152 9.14 -3.68 -31.69
N PRO A 153 9.13 -2.82 -32.73
CA PRO A 153 8.15 -1.73 -32.85
C PRO A 153 6.70 -2.22 -32.77
N GLY A 154 5.95 -1.70 -31.79
CA GLY A 154 4.52 -2.01 -31.60
C GLY A 154 4.21 -3.34 -30.92
N VAL A 155 5.22 -4.14 -30.57
CA VAL A 155 5.02 -5.46 -29.95
C VAL A 155 4.85 -5.31 -28.44
N LEU A 156 3.64 -5.58 -27.94
CA LEU A 156 3.30 -5.48 -26.51
C LEU A 156 3.39 -6.81 -25.76
N GLN A 157 3.20 -7.93 -26.47
CA GLN A 157 3.12 -9.26 -25.85
C GLN A 157 4.43 -9.60 -25.12
N GLY A 158 4.35 -9.79 -23.81
CA GLY A 158 5.51 -10.08 -22.96
C GLY A 158 6.51 -8.95 -22.77
N ALA A 159 6.23 -7.73 -23.28
CA ALA A 159 7.16 -6.61 -23.14
C ALA A 159 7.30 -6.16 -21.68
N TYR A 160 6.18 -6.07 -20.95
CA TYR A 160 6.19 -5.64 -19.54
C TYR A 160 6.99 -6.59 -18.64
N ALA A 161 6.96 -7.89 -18.95
CA ALA A 161 7.68 -8.91 -18.18
C ALA A 161 9.22 -8.80 -18.27
N GLU A 162 9.74 -8.09 -19.27
CA GLU A 162 11.19 -7.92 -19.50
C GLU A 162 11.66 -6.48 -19.28
N LEU A 163 10.88 -5.65 -18.60
CA LEU A 163 11.22 -4.26 -18.27
C LEU A 163 11.46 -4.09 -16.75
N PRO A 164 12.51 -3.36 -16.31
CA PRO A 164 13.39 -2.49 -17.10
C PRO A 164 14.44 -3.22 -17.96
N ARG A 165 14.87 -2.60 -19.07
CA ARG A 165 15.96 -3.14 -19.93
C ARG A 165 16.73 -2.06 -20.65
N TYR A 166 17.88 -2.42 -21.22
CA TYR A 166 18.66 -1.51 -22.04
C TYR A 166 18.05 -1.30 -23.43
N PHE A 167 18.01 -0.04 -23.86
CA PHE A 167 17.54 0.38 -25.17
C PHE A 167 18.64 1.11 -25.94
N LYS A 168 19.06 0.54 -27.07
CA LYS A 168 20.17 1.07 -27.88
C LYS A 168 19.88 2.45 -28.48
N ASP A 169 18.63 2.71 -28.86
CA ASP A 169 18.19 3.99 -29.45
C ASP A 169 18.19 5.15 -28.45
N ALA A 170 18.03 4.86 -27.17
CA ALA A 170 18.12 5.83 -26.08
C ALA A 170 19.47 5.79 -25.33
N ASN A 171 20.30 4.78 -25.61
CA ASN A 171 21.59 4.52 -24.94
C ASN A 171 21.47 4.54 -23.40
N ARG A 172 20.40 3.94 -22.87
CA ARG A 172 20.16 3.82 -21.42
C ARG A 172 19.20 2.67 -21.09
N VAL A 173 19.19 2.26 -19.83
CA VAL A 173 18.14 1.40 -19.28
C VAL A 173 16.89 2.22 -19.00
N MET A 174 15.73 1.69 -19.38
CA MET A 174 14.43 2.30 -19.10
C MET A 174 13.46 1.26 -18.58
N ASP A 175 12.62 1.70 -17.64
CA ASP A 175 11.38 1.01 -17.29
C ASP A 175 10.28 1.33 -18.31
N VAL A 176 9.08 0.79 -18.09
CA VAL A 176 7.95 1.02 -19.01
C VAL A 176 7.55 2.51 -19.07
N GLU A 177 7.63 3.23 -17.97
CA GLU A 177 7.17 4.63 -17.90
C GLU A 177 8.17 5.59 -18.53
N ALA A 178 9.47 5.44 -18.27
CA ALA A 178 10.51 6.18 -18.97
C ALA A 178 10.51 5.87 -20.48
N ARG A 179 10.26 4.60 -20.87
CA ARG A 179 10.16 4.24 -22.29
C ARG A 179 8.92 4.85 -22.95
N LEU A 180 7.78 4.91 -22.24
CA LEU A 180 6.58 5.59 -22.72
C LEU A 180 6.84 7.08 -22.95
N VAL A 181 7.51 7.76 -22.01
CA VAL A 181 7.90 9.17 -22.17
C VAL A 181 8.79 9.34 -23.40
N TYR A 182 9.83 8.52 -23.55
CA TYR A 182 10.69 8.53 -24.73
C TYR A 182 9.91 8.35 -26.05
N CYS A 183 8.94 7.43 -26.09
CA CYS A 183 8.09 7.24 -27.27
C CYS A 183 7.16 8.43 -27.54
N LYS A 184 6.61 9.09 -26.51
CA LYS A 184 5.83 10.33 -26.68
C LYS A 184 6.69 11.46 -27.25
N GLU A 185 7.94 11.59 -26.80
CA GLU A 185 8.85 12.60 -27.34
C GLU A 185 9.22 12.32 -28.80
N THR A 186 9.66 11.09 -29.08
CA THR A 186 10.18 10.72 -30.40
C THR A 186 9.08 10.60 -31.46
N LEU A 187 7.98 9.89 -31.15
CA LEU A 187 6.89 9.62 -32.09
C LEU A 187 5.87 10.76 -32.14
N GLN A 188 5.46 11.28 -30.99
CA GLN A 188 4.38 12.28 -30.92
C GLN A 188 4.91 13.72 -30.92
N GLY A 189 6.20 13.92 -30.65
CA GLY A 189 6.83 15.24 -30.64
C GLY A 189 6.52 16.07 -29.40
N MET A 190 6.06 15.43 -28.32
CA MET A 190 5.83 16.11 -27.04
C MET A 190 7.17 16.42 -26.38
N SER A 191 7.22 17.43 -25.51
CA SER A 191 8.35 17.60 -24.58
C SER A 191 8.21 16.64 -23.39
N ALA A 192 9.31 16.27 -22.73
CA ALA A 192 9.29 15.52 -21.47
C ALA A 192 8.32 16.10 -20.43
N LYS A 193 8.27 17.45 -20.31
CA LYS A 193 7.36 18.13 -19.39
C LYS A 193 5.89 17.89 -19.72
N GLU A 194 5.51 17.96 -20.99
CA GLU A 194 4.14 17.67 -21.43
C GLU A 194 3.81 16.18 -21.29
N ALA A 195 4.76 15.33 -21.67
CA ALA A 195 4.64 13.89 -21.59
C ALA A 195 4.40 13.41 -20.16
N THR A 196 4.90 14.13 -19.15
CA THR A 196 4.82 13.79 -17.72
C THR A 196 3.84 14.65 -16.92
N ALA A 197 3.26 15.71 -17.47
CA ALA A 197 2.55 16.76 -16.72
C ALA A 197 1.48 16.29 -15.71
N ASN A 198 0.83 15.15 -15.98
CA ASN A 198 -0.28 14.63 -15.17
C ASN A 198 0.00 13.23 -14.60
N TRP A 199 1.26 12.78 -14.55
CA TRP A 199 1.61 11.40 -14.17
C TRP A 199 1.02 10.98 -12.81
N SER A 200 0.97 11.90 -11.83
CA SER A 200 0.52 11.63 -10.45
C SER A 200 -0.98 11.76 -10.22
N LYS A 201 -1.75 12.24 -11.22
CA LYS A 201 -3.20 12.41 -11.10
C LYS A 201 -3.90 11.06 -11.17
N LYS A 202 -4.96 10.89 -10.37
CA LYS A 202 -5.85 9.72 -10.46
C LYS A 202 -6.42 9.60 -11.88
N GLY A 203 -6.32 8.41 -12.47
CA GLY A 203 -6.79 8.13 -13.82
C GLY A 203 -5.91 8.76 -14.89
N SER A 204 -4.62 9.00 -14.60
CA SER A 204 -3.70 9.56 -15.58
C SER A 204 -3.51 8.64 -16.78
N ASP A 205 -3.10 9.23 -17.90
CA ASP A 205 -2.77 8.45 -19.11
C ASP A 205 -1.67 7.42 -18.83
N HIS A 206 -0.76 7.67 -17.88
CA HIS A 206 0.28 6.71 -17.52
C HIS A 206 -0.29 5.51 -16.77
N GLU A 207 -1.19 5.73 -15.80
CA GLU A 207 -1.87 4.63 -15.10
C GLU A 207 -2.60 3.70 -16.10
N LYS A 208 -3.30 4.30 -17.07
CA LYS A 208 -4.05 3.60 -18.12
C LYS A 208 -3.12 2.85 -19.09
N LEU A 209 -2.12 3.54 -19.65
CA LEU A 209 -1.16 2.95 -20.60
C LEU A 209 -0.36 1.82 -19.96
N VAL A 210 0.14 2.00 -18.73
CA VAL A 210 0.89 0.95 -18.02
C VAL A 210 0.00 -0.23 -17.66
N ALA A 211 -1.24 -0.01 -17.21
CA ALA A 211 -2.20 -1.09 -16.97
C ALA A 211 -2.47 -1.89 -18.26
N PHE A 212 -2.69 -1.20 -19.37
CA PHE A 212 -2.88 -1.83 -20.68
C PHE A 212 -1.65 -2.64 -21.12
N ILE A 213 -0.44 -2.08 -21.05
CA ILE A 213 0.80 -2.77 -21.43
C ILE A 213 1.05 -3.99 -20.53
N ALA A 214 0.88 -3.84 -19.21
CA ALA A 214 1.03 -4.93 -18.27
C ALA A 214 0.02 -6.06 -18.51
N SER A 215 -1.21 -5.74 -18.93
CA SER A 215 -2.23 -6.74 -19.27
C SER A 215 -1.78 -7.67 -20.41
N LYS A 216 -0.94 -7.19 -21.34
CA LYS A 216 -0.37 -8.00 -22.45
C LYS A 216 0.76 -8.93 -22.00
N SER A 217 1.12 -8.90 -20.72
CA SER A 217 2.09 -9.81 -20.10
C SER A 217 1.48 -10.56 -18.89
N ALA A 218 0.16 -10.51 -18.69
CA ALA A 218 -0.50 -11.24 -17.61
C ALA A 218 -0.26 -12.76 -17.74
N GLY A 219 0.10 -13.40 -16.63
CA GLY A 219 0.45 -14.83 -16.57
C GLY A 219 1.87 -15.17 -17.04
N MET A 220 2.61 -14.23 -17.61
CA MET A 220 4.00 -14.45 -18.01
C MET A 220 4.96 -14.25 -16.85
N GLU A 221 6.07 -14.99 -16.86
CA GLU A 221 7.11 -14.84 -15.85
C GLU A 221 7.90 -13.54 -16.02
N ILE A 222 8.13 -12.83 -14.92
CA ILE A 222 9.09 -11.72 -14.88
C ILE A 222 10.46 -12.26 -15.28
N ASN A 223 11.09 -11.62 -16.26
CA ASN A 223 12.38 -12.02 -16.81
C ASN A 223 13.22 -10.79 -17.19
N ILE A 224 13.65 -10.04 -16.17
CA ILE A 224 14.48 -8.85 -16.37
C ILE A 224 15.85 -9.26 -16.93
N PRO A 225 16.28 -8.73 -18.09
CA PRO A 225 17.57 -9.09 -18.70
C PRO A 225 18.76 -8.55 -17.90
N MET A 226 19.91 -9.22 -18.05
CA MET A 226 21.23 -8.81 -17.54
C MET A 226 22.31 -9.05 -18.60
N THR A 227 21.92 -8.88 -19.86
CA THR A 227 22.73 -9.20 -21.04
C THR A 227 23.68 -8.06 -21.39
N ASP A 228 23.21 -6.82 -21.25
CA ASP A 228 24.00 -5.62 -21.48
C ASP A 228 24.71 -5.19 -20.19
N GLU A 229 25.87 -4.53 -20.33
CA GLU A 229 26.63 -4.06 -19.18
C GLU A 229 25.89 -2.94 -18.44
N GLN A 230 25.12 -2.10 -19.15
CA GLN A 230 24.31 -1.06 -18.51
C GLN A 230 23.21 -1.63 -17.61
N GLU A 231 22.65 -2.79 -17.96
CA GLU A 231 21.65 -3.51 -17.14
C GLU A 231 22.25 -3.94 -15.80
N LYS A 232 23.49 -4.45 -15.83
CA LYS A 232 24.21 -4.83 -14.61
C LYS A 232 24.59 -3.61 -13.77
N ILE A 233 25.06 -2.54 -14.40
CA ILE A 233 25.41 -1.29 -13.71
C ILE A 233 24.20 -0.74 -12.97
N ILE A 234 23.06 -0.59 -13.66
CA ILE A 234 21.86 0.00 -13.06
C ILE A 234 21.27 -0.91 -11.97
N TYR A 235 21.36 -2.23 -12.12
CA TYR A 235 21.00 -3.19 -11.07
C TYR A 235 21.85 -2.98 -9.81
N ASN A 236 23.18 -2.90 -9.95
CA ASN A 236 24.09 -2.70 -8.82
C ASN A 236 23.88 -1.33 -8.15
N VAL A 237 23.54 -0.30 -8.92
CA VAL A 237 23.13 1.00 -8.37
C VAL A 237 21.82 0.85 -7.58
N GLY A 238 20.85 0.11 -8.12
CA GLY A 238 19.57 -0.17 -7.46
C GLY A 238 19.73 -0.91 -6.14
N GLU A 239 20.61 -1.92 -6.10
CA GLU A 239 20.97 -2.63 -4.88
C GLU A 239 21.55 -1.67 -3.84
N ARG A 240 22.56 -0.87 -4.23
CA ARG A 240 23.15 0.12 -3.31
C ARG A 240 22.11 1.10 -2.78
N LEU A 241 21.22 1.61 -3.64
CA LEU A 241 20.14 2.51 -3.23
C LEU A 241 19.17 1.84 -2.26
N PHE A 242 18.84 0.56 -2.46
CA PHE A 242 17.96 -0.19 -1.57
C PHE A 242 18.50 -0.26 -0.13
N TYR A 243 19.82 -0.44 0.01
CA TYR A 243 20.49 -0.51 1.31
C TYR A 243 20.97 0.84 1.85
N HIS A 244 20.98 1.88 1.03
CA HIS A 244 21.49 3.19 1.41
C HIS A 244 20.52 3.89 2.37
N ARG A 245 21.06 4.31 3.53
CA ARG A 245 20.33 5.06 4.55
C ARG A 245 20.82 6.50 4.53
N SER A 246 19.88 7.44 4.49
CA SER A 246 20.17 8.87 4.57
C SER A 246 18.87 9.66 4.85
N GLY A 247 18.96 10.98 4.85
CA GLY A 247 17.88 11.89 5.20
C GLY A 247 17.68 12.03 6.71
N PRO A 248 16.74 12.88 7.14
CA PRO A 248 16.55 13.24 8.54
C PRO A 248 16.06 12.09 9.43
N GLN A 249 15.58 11.00 8.83
CA GLN A 249 15.11 9.80 9.53
C GLN A 249 16.09 8.62 9.42
N ASP A 250 17.23 8.80 8.74
CA ASP A 250 18.23 7.76 8.49
C ASP A 250 17.60 6.45 7.97
N PHE A 251 16.65 6.59 7.05
CA PHE A 251 15.93 5.48 6.44
C PHE A 251 16.54 5.08 5.10
N GLY A 252 16.52 3.78 4.83
CA GLY A 252 16.70 3.15 3.52
C GLY A 252 15.55 2.18 3.24
N CYS A 253 15.43 1.66 2.02
CA CYS A 253 14.39 0.66 1.71
C CYS A 253 14.52 -0.56 2.64
N VAL A 254 15.76 -0.98 2.90
CA VAL A 254 16.10 -2.07 3.83
C VAL A 254 15.57 -1.86 5.25
N THR A 255 15.43 -0.62 5.73
CA THR A 255 14.95 -0.33 7.09
C THR A 255 13.54 -0.89 7.32
N CYS A 256 12.69 -0.85 6.29
CA CYS A 256 11.31 -1.35 6.37
C CYS A 256 11.15 -2.72 5.70
N HIS A 257 11.95 -3.00 4.67
CA HIS A 257 11.77 -4.16 3.80
C HIS A 257 12.91 -5.19 3.88
N GLY A 258 13.78 -5.10 4.88
CA GLY A 258 14.93 -6.00 5.06
C GLY A 258 14.68 -7.23 5.94
N GLU A 259 13.58 -7.25 6.71
CA GLU A 259 13.28 -8.31 7.68
C GLU A 259 11.86 -8.87 7.49
N ALA A 260 11.70 -10.18 7.70
CA ALA A 260 10.41 -10.85 7.66
C ALA A 260 9.51 -10.46 8.85
N GLY A 261 8.19 -10.56 8.66
CA GLY A 261 7.21 -10.46 9.74
C GLY A 261 7.05 -9.06 10.36
N LYS A 262 7.59 -8.02 9.71
CA LYS A 262 7.46 -6.63 10.16
C LYS A 262 6.17 -5.99 9.68
N ARG A 263 5.78 -4.93 10.37
CA ARG A 263 4.67 -4.06 10.00
C ARG A 263 4.91 -2.63 10.48
N ILE A 264 4.33 -1.66 9.78
CA ILE A 264 4.16 -0.29 10.27
C ILE A 264 2.68 -0.05 10.52
N ARG A 265 2.34 0.28 11.77
CA ARG A 265 0.95 0.38 12.25
C ARG A 265 0.17 -0.93 12.01
N LEU A 266 -0.71 -0.94 11.00
CA LEU A 266 -1.55 -2.09 10.62
C LEU A 266 -1.23 -2.59 9.21
N THR A 267 -0.11 -2.16 8.64
CA THR A 267 0.31 -2.53 7.30
C THR A 267 1.51 -3.44 7.41
N ASP A 268 1.32 -4.71 7.05
CA ASP A 268 2.40 -5.70 6.95
C ASP A 268 3.38 -5.27 5.85
N LEU A 269 4.68 -5.48 6.11
CA LEU A 269 5.75 -5.07 5.21
C LEU A 269 6.34 -6.31 4.52
N PRO A 270 6.38 -6.36 3.18
CA PRO A 270 7.06 -7.44 2.48
C PRO A 270 8.58 -7.33 2.67
N GLN A 271 9.25 -8.49 2.76
CA GLN A 271 10.70 -8.57 2.84
C GLN A 271 11.32 -8.60 1.43
N LEU A 272 11.72 -7.45 0.91
CA LEU A 272 12.12 -7.26 -0.49
C LEU A 272 13.59 -7.60 -0.78
N ASN A 273 14.40 -7.86 0.26
CA ASN A 273 15.79 -8.32 0.09
C ASN A 273 15.92 -9.85 -0.06
N THR A 274 14.81 -10.55 -0.29
CA THR A 274 14.79 -12.00 -0.57
C THR A 274 14.09 -12.26 -1.89
N VAL A 275 14.48 -13.33 -2.59
CA VAL A 275 13.81 -13.73 -3.84
C VAL A 275 12.32 -13.92 -3.61
N LYS A 276 11.93 -14.69 -2.59
CA LYS A 276 10.52 -14.97 -2.29
C LYS A 276 9.72 -13.69 -2.04
N GLY A 277 10.20 -12.79 -1.17
CA GLY A 277 9.44 -11.57 -0.85
C GLY A 277 9.45 -10.55 -1.99
N ALA A 278 10.51 -10.51 -2.82
CA ALA A 278 10.50 -9.76 -4.07
C ALA A 278 9.45 -10.31 -5.04
N GLN A 279 9.43 -11.62 -5.28
CA GLN A 279 8.43 -12.29 -6.14
C GLN A 279 7.00 -12.03 -5.66
N GLU A 280 6.71 -12.23 -4.37
CA GLU A 280 5.38 -12.00 -3.80
C GLU A 280 4.89 -10.56 -3.99
N SER A 281 5.80 -9.59 -3.88
CA SER A 281 5.49 -8.16 -4.00
C SER A 281 5.35 -7.73 -5.47
N MET A 282 6.34 -8.04 -6.30
CA MET A 282 6.49 -7.51 -7.67
C MET A 282 5.49 -8.14 -8.65
N GLN A 283 5.11 -9.42 -8.46
CA GLN A 283 4.19 -10.13 -9.36
C GLN A 283 2.83 -9.44 -9.55
N SER A 284 2.46 -8.51 -8.66
CA SER A 284 1.13 -7.89 -8.58
C SER A 284 1.18 -6.38 -8.81
N TRP A 285 2.13 -5.90 -9.62
CA TRP A 285 2.19 -4.51 -10.09
C TRP A 285 2.05 -4.46 -11.62
N PRO A 286 1.42 -3.41 -12.20
CA PRO A 286 0.69 -2.32 -11.53
C PRO A 286 -0.51 -2.83 -10.73
N ALA A 287 -0.95 -2.05 -9.74
CA ALA A 287 -1.96 -2.51 -8.78
C ALA A 287 -3.08 -1.49 -8.57
N TYR A 288 -4.33 -1.95 -8.56
CA TYR A 288 -5.45 -1.15 -8.08
C TYR A 288 -5.34 -0.96 -6.57
N ARG A 289 -5.34 0.30 -6.10
CA ARG A 289 -5.27 0.64 -4.68
C ARG A 289 -6.62 1.07 -4.16
N VAL A 290 -7.25 0.24 -3.34
CA VAL A 290 -8.61 0.47 -2.81
C VAL A 290 -8.71 1.79 -2.04
N SER A 291 -7.71 2.14 -1.21
CA SER A 291 -7.71 3.40 -0.46
C SER A 291 -7.61 4.66 -1.32
N GLN A 292 -7.17 4.53 -2.57
CA GLN A 292 -6.95 5.65 -3.49
C GLN A 292 -7.88 5.60 -4.70
N ASP A 293 -8.69 4.55 -4.82
CA ASP A 293 -9.62 4.32 -5.92
C ASP A 293 -8.94 4.57 -7.29
N SER A 294 -7.71 4.07 -7.45
CA SER A 294 -6.84 4.32 -8.59
C SER A 294 -5.80 3.21 -8.77
N VAL A 295 -5.32 3.02 -9.99
CA VAL A 295 -4.18 2.15 -10.28
C VAL A 295 -2.90 2.88 -9.93
N TRP A 296 -1.99 2.21 -9.23
CA TRP A 296 -0.65 2.71 -9.01
C TRP A 296 0.33 1.87 -9.81
N THR A 297 1.25 2.55 -10.49
CA THR A 297 2.42 1.96 -11.13
C THR A 297 3.55 1.76 -10.13
N MET A 298 4.59 1.04 -10.52
CA MET A 298 5.79 0.89 -9.69
C MET A 298 6.52 2.21 -9.53
N GLU A 299 6.56 3.04 -10.57
CA GLU A 299 7.16 4.38 -10.55
C GLU A 299 6.51 5.24 -9.45
N ARG A 300 5.18 5.35 -9.48
CA ARG A 300 4.42 6.08 -8.46
C ARG A 300 4.65 5.51 -7.06
N ARG A 301 4.72 4.18 -6.93
CA ARG A 301 4.95 3.53 -5.64
C ARG A 301 6.32 3.89 -5.07
N LEU A 302 7.37 3.84 -5.88
CA LEU A 302 8.74 4.12 -5.43
C LEU A 302 8.96 5.60 -5.14
N ILE A 303 8.41 6.51 -5.96
CA ILE A 303 8.42 7.95 -5.67
C ILE A 303 7.74 8.22 -4.31
N ASP A 304 6.56 7.64 -4.07
CA ASP A 304 5.86 7.80 -2.78
C ASP A 304 6.64 7.17 -1.61
N CYS A 305 7.38 6.08 -1.83
CA CYS A 305 8.26 5.50 -0.80
C CYS A 305 9.39 6.46 -0.43
N VAL A 306 10.11 7.00 -1.41
CA VAL A 306 11.22 7.94 -1.19
C VAL A 306 10.71 9.22 -0.50
N ARG A 307 9.57 9.76 -0.95
CA ARG A 307 8.89 10.89 -0.30
C ARG A 307 8.55 10.59 1.17
N GLN A 308 8.05 9.39 1.47
CA GLN A 308 7.78 8.95 2.85
C GLN A 308 9.06 8.75 3.68
N MET A 309 10.24 8.60 3.08
CA MET A 309 11.51 8.59 3.79
C MET A 309 12.03 10.01 4.11
N ARG A 310 11.29 11.06 3.71
CA ARG A 310 11.65 12.48 3.86
C ARG A 310 12.89 12.86 3.04
N TRP A 311 13.08 12.16 1.93
CA TRP A 311 14.02 12.54 0.88
C TRP A 311 13.35 13.52 -0.10
N PRO A 312 14.15 14.28 -0.88
CA PRO A 312 13.63 14.99 -2.04
C PRO A 312 12.88 14.02 -2.96
N GLU A 313 11.73 14.46 -3.48
CA GLU A 313 10.90 13.65 -4.37
C GLU A 313 11.63 13.41 -5.70
N PRO A 314 11.86 12.15 -6.11
CA PRO A 314 12.49 11.86 -7.39
C PRO A 314 11.64 12.34 -8.56
N GLU A 315 12.29 12.77 -9.63
CA GLU A 315 11.61 13.06 -10.89
C GLU A 315 11.03 11.78 -11.50
N TYR A 316 9.91 11.91 -12.21
CA TYR A 316 9.27 10.80 -12.92
C TYR A 316 10.13 10.31 -14.09
N GLY A 317 10.42 9.02 -14.13
CA GLY A 317 11.35 8.41 -15.08
C GLY A 317 12.83 8.63 -14.74
N SER A 318 13.14 8.96 -13.48
CA SER A 318 14.52 9.20 -13.04
C SER A 318 15.32 7.91 -12.88
N ASP A 319 16.65 8.01 -13.06
CA ASP A 319 17.56 6.86 -12.95
C ASP A 319 17.54 6.21 -11.56
N ILE A 320 17.23 6.97 -10.50
CA ILE A 320 17.09 6.44 -9.14
C ILE A 320 15.93 5.44 -9.08
N ILE A 321 14.79 5.79 -9.67
CA ILE A 321 13.62 4.91 -9.66
C ILE A 321 13.85 3.71 -10.58
N ILE A 322 14.38 3.94 -11.79
CA ILE A 322 14.70 2.86 -12.74
C ILE A 322 15.70 1.86 -12.14
N ALA A 323 16.70 2.33 -11.38
CA ALA A 323 17.65 1.48 -10.68
C ALA A 323 16.98 0.63 -9.59
N LEU A 324 16.16 1.23 -8.73
CA LEU A 324 15.40 0.50 -7.71
C LEU A 324 14.46 -0.54 -8.34
N GLN A 325 13.77 -0.17 -9.43
CA GLN A 325 12.93 -1.10 -10.19
C GLN A 325 13.76 -2.26 -10.77
N SER A 326 14.93 -1.96 -11.35
CA SER A 326 15.82 -2.97 -11.94
C SER A 326 16.27 -3.99 -10.90
N TYR A 327 16.66 -3.54 -9.70
CA TYR A 327 17.01 -4.43 -8.59
C TYR A 327 15.83 -5.27 -8.11
N MET A 328 14.69 -4.64 -7.84
CA MET A 328 13.52 -5.31 -7.26
C MET A 328 12.86 -6.28 -8.24
N MET A 329 12.69 -5.90 -9.50
CA MET A 329 12.09 -6.74 -10.54
C MET A 329 13.02 -7.89 -10.92
N ARG A 330 14.34 -7.67 -11.01
CA ARG A 330 15.31 -8.75 -11.28
C ARG A 330 15.29 -9.81 -10.18
N ASN A 331 15.23 -9.39 -8.91
CA ASN A 331 15.13 -10.31 -7.78
C ASN A 331 13.79 -11.06 -7.74
N ALA A 332 12.79 -10.58 -8.49
CA ALA A 332 11.49 -11.22 -8.68
C ALA A 332 11.43 -12.11 -9.94
N ASN A 333 12.52 -12.32 -10.68
CA ASN A 333 12.49 -13.16 -11.87
C ASN A 333 11.91 -14.56 -11.59
N GLY A 334 11.22 -15.11 -12.60
CA GLY A 334 10.60 -16.45 -12.55
C GLY A 334 9.22 -16.50 -11.88
N VAL A 335 8.69 -15.39 -11.36
CA VAL A 335 7.31 -15.34 -10.88
C VAL A 335 6.36 -14.87 -11.98
N ALA A 336 5.18 -15.50 -12.10
CA ALA A 336 4.16 -15.08 -13.05
C ALA A 336 3.48 -13.78 -12.63
N LEU A 337 3.38 -12.83 -13.55
CA LEU A 337 2.62 -11.59 -13.38
C LEU A 337 1.14 -11.89 -13.21
N LYS A 338 0.50 -11.20 -12.26
CA LYS A 338 -0.93 -11.30 -11.99
C LYS A 338 -1.55 -9.91 -11.78
N PRO A 339 -2.84 -9.73 -12.08
CA PRO A 339 -3.55 -8.49 -11.74
C PRO A 339 -3.39 -8.17 -10.25
N GLY A 340 -2.99 -6.93 -9.94
CA GLY A 340 -2.75 -6.49 -8.58
C GLY A 340 -3.94 -5.77 -7.96
N ILE A 341 -4.35 -6.19 -6.76
CA ILE A 341 -5.23 -5.40 -5.89
C ILE A 341 -4.54 -5.21 -4.54
N LYS A 342 -4.37 -3.96 -4.14
CA LYS A 342 -3.65 -3.56 -2.92
C LYS A 342 -4.48 -2.58 -2.11
N ARG A 343 -4.16 -2.46 -0.82
CA ARG A 343 -4.82 -1.51 0.08
C ARG A 343 -4.48 -0.07 -0.29
#